data_AF-A0A088B284-F1
#
_entry.id   AF-A0A088B284-F1
#
_cell.length_a   1.000
_cell.length_b   1.000
_cell.length_c   1.000
_cell.angle_alpha   90.00
_cell.angle_beta   90.00
_cell.angle_gamma   90.00
#
_symmetry.space_group_name_H-M   'P 1'
#
loop_
_entity.id
_entity.type
_entity.pdbx_description
1 polymer ?
#
loop_
_entity_poly.entity_id
_entity_poly.type
_entity_poly.pdbx_seq_one_letter_code
_entity_poly.pdbx_strand_id
1 'polypeptide(L)'
;MQILQIHDFLPAKPIVVDPRAVLPILGQRAIRANWEVAGVARHGEGLIVTGDDAVDRLEALSRSAVRIPGGLLVELIDQTAQVIWGEFTAFEEGKEAPWLILRAIDSTWCEVETDEESVLDQVRRTFADVRAGLLAAVISTLRSRRADLEGRGVVSASVFGSTARGEERPDSDIDIVVDISPDVRILLTGFAVLQADLQEMLGRRVDLVEWRNLEPRLLPWVRRDAVRIF
;
A
#
# COMPACT_ATOMS: atom_id res chain seq x y z
N MET A 1 11.07 -10.61 -1.51
CA MET A 1 10.16 -9.87 -2.41
C MET A 1 10.20 -8.41 -2.04
N GLN A 2 10.48 -7.55 -3.01
CA GLN A 2 10.40 -6.09 -2.87
C GLN A 2 8.97 -5.64 -3.12
N ILE A 3 8.52 -4.59 -2.42
CA ILE A 3 7.18 -4.02 -2.59
C ILE A 3 7.28 -2.67 -3.30
N LEU A 4 6.52 -2.54 -4.40
CA LEU A 4 6.20 -1.27 -5.04
C LEU A 4 4.74 -0.90 -4.76
N GLN A 5 4.48 0.35 -4.43
CA GLN A 5 3.15 0.93 -4.29
C GLN A 5 2.88 1.87 -5.45
N ILE A 6 1.75 1.68 -6.13
CA ILE A 6 1.32 2.48 -7.28
C ILE A 6 0.13 3.33 -6.84
N HIS A 7 0.28 4.65 -6.89
CA HIS A 7 -0.76 5.62 -6.50
C HIS A 7 -1.41 6.34 -7.70
N ASP A 8 -1.01 5.98 -8.91
CA ASP A 8 -1.59 6.51 -10.15
C ASP A 8 -3.11 6.29 -10.21
N PHE A 9 -3.79 7.21 -10.88
CA PHE A 9 -5.18 7.03 -11.26
C PHE A 9 -5.28 6.42 -12.66
N LEU A 10 -6.31 5.59 -12.88
CA LEU A 10 -6.61 5.06 -14.19
C LEU A 10 -6.96 6.22 -15.16
N PRO A 11 -6.49 6.19 -16.43
CA PRO A 11 -6.71 7.31 -17.35
C PRO A 11 -8.19 7.62 -17.65
N ALA A 12 -9.04 6.59 -17.62
CA ALA A 12 -10.45 6.68 -18.01
C ALA A 12 -11.42 6.90 -16.82
N LYS A 13 -10.97 6.68 -15.57
CA LYS A 13 -11.80 6.77 -14.37
C LYS A 13 -10.96 7.35 -13.22
N PRO A 14 -11.49 8.22 -12.35
CA PRO A 14 -10.76 8.78 -11.21
C PRO A 14 -10.65 7.75 -10.07
N ILE A 15 -10.20 6.55 -10.41
CA ILE A 15 -10.01 5.40 -9.52
C ILE A 15 -8.51 5.10 -9.54
N VAL A 16 -7.93 4.82 -8.37
CA VAL A 16 -6.53 4.42 -8.29
C VAL A 16 -6.31 3.11 -9.03
N VAL A 17 -5.12 2.94 -9.61
CA VAL A 17 -4.67 1.70 -10.25
C VAL A 17 -5.00 0.50 -9.37
N ASP A 18 -5.52 -0.55 -10.00
CA ASP A 18 -5.85 -1.83 -9.39
C ASP A 18 -5.30 -2.97 -10.28
N PRO A 19 -5.52 -4.27 -9.96
CA PRO A 19 -5.00 -5.38 -10.73
C PRO A 19 -5.31 -5.33 -12.24
N ARG A 20 -6.40 -4.66 -12.67
CA ARG A 20 -6.72 -4.53 -14.11
C ARG A 20 -5.67 -3.76 -14.89
N ALA A 21 -5.02 -2.79 -14.27
CA ALA A 21 -3.96 -2.03 -14.91
C ALA A 21 -2.58 -2.70 -14.78
N VAL A 22 -2.37 -3.54 -13.76
CA VAL A 22 -1.09 -4.23 -13.55
C VAL A 22 -1.00 -5.54 -14.34
N LEU A 23 -2.06 -6.34 -14.43
CA LEU A 23 -2.05 -7.63 -15.13
C LEU A 23 -1.62 -7.52 -16.61
N PRO A 24 -2.05 -6.51 -17.40
CA PRO A 24 -1.60 -6.35 -18.79
C PRO A 24 -0.09 -6.12 -18.91
N ILE A 25 0.52 -5.48 -17.91
CA ILE A 25 1.97 -5.22 -17.86
C ILE A 25 2.74 -6.53 -17.74
N LEU A 26 2.24 -7.47 -16.94
CA LEU A 26 2.83 -8.80 -16.77
C LEU A 26 2.72 -9.70 -18.03
N GLY A 27 1.84 -9.32 -18.98
CA GLY A 27 1.71 -9.95 -20.29
C GLY A 27 1.48 -11.47 -20.23
N GLN A 28 2.23 -12.20 -21.07
CA GLN A 28 2.08 -13.66 -21.18
C GLN A 28 2.44 -14.42 -19.89
N ARG A 29 3.26 -13.83 -19.01
CA ARG A 29 3.61 -14.48 -17.74
C ARG A 29 2.42 -14.53 -16.80
N ALA A 30 1.60 -13.47 -16.76
CA ALA A 30 0.34 -13.44 -16.02
C ALA A 30 -0.60 -14.57 -16.48
N ILE A 31 -0.73 -14.78 -17.79
CA ILE A 31 -1.63 -15.79 -18.38
C ILE A 31 -1.15 -17.22 -18.06
N ARG A 32 0.16 -17.47 -18.08
CA ARG A 32 0.76 -18.79 -17.82
C ARG A 32 0.83 -19.16 -16.34
N ALA A 33 0.78 -18.17 -15.46
CA ALA A 33 0.81 -18.41 -14.01
C ALA A 33 -0.51 -19.02 -13.52
N ASN A 34 -0.41 -19.71 -12.38
CA ASN A 34 -1.58 -20.09 -11.59
C ASN A 34 -1.77 -19.06 -10.48
N TRP A 35 -3.00 -18.67 -10.21
CA TRP A 35 -3.32 -17.58 -9.31
C TRP A 35 -4.24 -18.01 -8.19
N GLU A 36 -3.93 -17.57 -6.98
CA GLU A 36 -4.83 -17.62 -5.85
C GLU A 36 -5.39 -16.23 -5.60
N VAL A 37 -6.68 -16.18 -5.25
CA VAL A 37 -7.39 -14.94 -4.90
C VAL A 37 -7.70 -15.00 -3.42
N ALA A 38 -7.53 -13.89 -2.70
CA ALA A 38 -7.83 -13.79 -1.28
C ALA A 38 -8.24 -12.36 -0.89
N GLY A 39 -8.73 -12.20 0.34
CA GLY A 39 -8.76 -10.90 1.00
C GLY A 39 -7.35 -10.43 1.39
N VAL A 40 -7.23 -9.20 1.85
CA VAL A 40 -5.95 -8.62 2.24
C VAL A 40 -5.72 -8.83 3.74
N ALA A 41 -5.20 -10.01 4.09
CA ALA A 41 -5.02 -10.43 5.49
C ALA A 41 -4.20 -9.43 6.32
N ARG A 42 -3.18 -8.78 5.72
CA ARG A 42 -2.34 -7.77 6.38
C ARG A 42 -3.11 -6.52 6.83
N HIS A 43 -4.27 -6.26 6.25
CA HIS A 43 -5.17 -5.16 6.63
C HIS A 43 -6.41 -5.66 7.38
N GLY A 44 -6.55 -6.98 7.58
CA GLY A 44 -7.75 -7.57 8.21
C GLY A 44 -9.00 -7.50 7.33
N GLU A 45 -8.84 -7.25 6.02
CA GLU A 45 -9.95 -7.00 5.11
C GLU A 45 -10.21 -8.21 4.20
N GLY A 46 -11.50 -8.47 3.97
CA GLY A 46 -11.95 -9.47 2.99
C GLY A 46 -11.70 -9.00 1.55
N LEU A 47 -11.98 -9.89 0.58
CA LEU A 47 -12.06 -9.47 -0.81
C LEU A 47 -13.28 -8.53 -0.96
N ILE A 48 -13.06 -7.33 -1.50
CA ILE A 48 -14.11 -6.36 -1.82
C ILE A 48 -13.90 -5.91 -3.27
N VAL A 49 -14.84 -6.29 -4.13
CA VAL A 49 -14.83 -6.01 -5.57
C VAL A 49 -16.21 -5.48 -5.96
N THR A 50 -16.24 -4.56 -6.93
CA THR A 50 -17.47 -4.05 -7.54
C THR A 50 -17.51 -4.45 -9.01
N GLY A 51 -18.69 -4.66 -9.56
CA GLY A 51 -18.89 -5.10 -10.94
C GLY A 51 -20.12 -5.98 -11.08
N ASP A 52 -20.16 -6.74 -12.17
CA ASP A 52 -21.26 -7.64 -12.52
C ASP A 52 -20.96 -9.09 -12.03
N ASP A 53 -21.31 -10.11 -12.81
CA ASP A 53 -21.25 -11.54 -12.44
C ASP A 53 -19.86 -12.05 -11.97
N ALA A 54 -18.78 -11.33 -12.28
CA ALA A 54 -17.43 -11.69 -11.84
C ALA A 54 -17.22 -11.56 -10.32
N VAL A 55 -18.02 -10.72 -9.64
CA VAL A 55 -17.90 -10.49 -8.18
C VAL A 55 -18.14 -11.77 -7.41
N ASP A 56 -19.28 -12.44 -7.63
CA ASP A 56 -19.65 -13.67 -6.93
C ASP A 56 -18.62 -14.79 -7.14
N ARG A 57 -18.04 -14.86 -8.34
CA ARG A 57 -17.00 -15.84 -8.67
C ARG A 57 -15.70 -15.57 -7.93
N LEU A 58 -15.22 -14.32 -7.93
CA LEU A 58 -14.00 -13.94 -7.21
C LEU A 58 -14.20 -14.12 -5.70
N GLU A 59 -15.37 -13.81 -5.16
CA GLU A 59 -15.71 -14.08 -3.76
C GLU A 59 -15.65 -15.57 -3.44
N ALA A 60 -16.26 -16.43 -4.26
CA ALA A 60 -16.20 -17.88 -4.07
C ALA A 60 -14.76 -18.40 -4.12
N LEU A 61 -13.95 -17.91 -5.06
CA LEU A 61 -12.53 -18.26 -5.18
C LEU A 61 -11.75 -17.86 -3.92
N SER A 62 -12.00 -16.65 -3.39
CA SER A 62 -11.30 -16.16 -2.20
C SER A 62 -11.53 -16.97 -0.93
N ARG A 63 -12.61 -17.75 -0.87
CA ARG A 63 -12.92 -18.65 0.25
C ARG A 63 -12.40 -20.07 0.05
N SER A 64 -11.95 -20.40 -1.16
CA SER A 64 -11.60 -21.77 -1.56
C SER A 64 -10.10 -22.08 -1.54
N ALA A 65 -9.25 -21.05 -1.58
CA ALA A 65 -7.80 -21.15 -1.79
C ALA A 65 -7.41 -21.98 -3.03
N VAL A 66 -8.33 -22.16 -3.98
CA VAL A 66 -8.07 -22.89 -5.22
C VAL A 66 -7.29 -21.98 -6.17
N ARG A 67 -6.21 -22.54 -6.73
CA ARG A 67 -5.46 -21.87 -7.77
C ARG A 67 -6.18 -21.99 -9.11
N ILE A 68 -6.36 -20.86 -9.79
CA ILE A 68 -6.98 -20.77 -11.11
C ILE A 68 -5.95 -20.42 -12.19
N PRO A 69 -6.17 -20.83 -13.45
CA PRO A 69 -5.34 -20.40 -14.57
C PRO A 69 -5.37 -18.88 -14.75
N GLY A 70 -4.23 -18.28 -15.10
CA GLY A 70 -4.12 -16.82 -15.27
C GLY A 70 -5.04 -16.25 -16.35
N GLY A 71 -5.33 -16.99 -17.41
CA GLY A 71 -6.31 -16.58 -18.41
C GLY A 71 -7.71 -16.34 -17.82
N LEU A 72 -8.15 -17.22 -16.91
CA LEU A 72 -9.43 -17.07 -16.21
C LEU A 72 -9.39 -15.88 -15.24
N LEU A 73 -8.27 -15.68 -14.52
CA LEU A 73 -8.15 -14.52 -13.64
C LEU A 73 -8.26 -13.20 -14.42
N VAL A 74 -7.54 -13.08 -15.53
CA VAL A 74 -7.56 -11.87 -16.36
C VAL A 74 -8.96 -11.58 -16.87
N GLU A 75 -9.69 -12.60 -17.35
CA GLU A 75 -11.08 -12.46 -17.78
C GLU A 75 -11.99 -11.98 -16.65
N LEU A 76 -11.89 -12.60 -15.46
CA LEU A 76 -12.69 -12.19 -14.30
C LEU A 76 -12.39 -10.76 -13.88
N ILE A 77 -11.11 -10.38 -13.84
CA ILE A 77 -10.68 -9.05 -13.41
C ILE A 77 -11.10 -7.97 -14.40
N ASP A 78 -11.07 -8.23 -15.71
CA ASP A 78 -11.54 -7.31 -16.76
C ASP A 78 -13.06 -7.03 -16.66
N GLN A 79 -13.82 -8.00 -16.15
CA GLN A 79 -15.27 -7.87 -15.90
C GLN A 79 -15.61 -7.13 -14.59
N THR A 80 -14.61 -6.75 -13.78
CA THR A 80 -14.85 -5.96 -12.57
C THR A 80 -14.90 -4.46 -12.87
N ALA A 81 -15.79 -3.75 -12.18
CA ALA A 81 -15.80 -2.30 -12.18
C ALA A 81 -14.63 -1.72 -11.38
N GLN A 82 -14.24 -2.37 -10.28
CA GLN A 82 -13.07 -2.06 -9.45
C GLN A 82 -12.79 -3.15 -8.42
N VAL A 83 -11.52 -3.44 -8.16
CA VAL A 83 -11.09 -4.15 -6.94
C VAL A 83 -10.74 -3.12 -5.86
N ILE A 84 -11.49 -3.10 -4.75
CA ILE A 84 -11.25 -2.18 -3.62
C ILE A 84 -10.25 -2.81 -2.65
N TRP A 85 -10.52 -4.05 -2.25
CA TRP A 85 -9.64 -4.87 -1.42
C TRP A 85 -9.47 -6.23 -2.09
N GLY A 86 -8.23 -6.68 -2.27
CA GLY A 86 -7.98 -8.03 -2.76
C GLY A 86 -6.49 -8.34 -2.88
N GLU A 87 -6.13 -9.59 -2.63
CA GLU A 87 -4.78 -10.13 -2.82
C GLU A 87 -4.82 -11.19 -3.92
N PHE A 88 -3.89 -11.09 -4.88
CA PHE A 88 -3.78 -11.97 -6.03
C PHE A 88 -2.36 -12.49 -6.10
N THR A 89 -2.20 -13.77 -5.80
CA THR A 89 -0.90 -14.39 -5.60
C THR A 89 -0.58 -15.31 -6.78
N ALA A 90 0.50 -15.02 -7.49
CA ALA A 90 0.91 -15.71 -8.69
C ALA A 90 1.98 -16.77 -8.41
N PHE A 91 1.76 -17.96 -8.96
CA PHE A 91 2.64 -19.12 -8.84
C PHE A 91 3.06 -19.59 -10.23
N GLU A 92 4.30 -20.07 -10.34
CA GLU A 92 4.73 -20.81 -11.52
C GLU A 92 4.12 -22.22 -11.49
N GLU A 93 3.98 -22.85 -12.67
CA GLU A 93 3.45 -24.19 -12.78
C GLU A 93 4.26 -25.19 -11.95
N GLY A 94 3.58 -25.92 -11.06
CA GLY A 94 4.21 -26.88 -10.15
C GLY A 94 5.05 -26.28 -9.01
N LYS A 95 5.01 -24.96 -8.79
CA LYS A 95 5.71 -24.31 -7.67
C LYS A 95 4.76 -23.93 -6.54
N GLU A 96 5.20 -24.12 -5.31
CA GLU A 96 4.46 -23.71 -4.11
C GLU A 96 4.72 -22.27 -3.72
N ALA A 97 5.96 -21.79 -3.86
CA ALA A 97 6.33 -20.41 -3.55
C ALA A 97 5.81 -19.45 -4.64
N PRO A 98 5.21 -18.31 -4.25
CA PRO A 98 4.76 -17.32 -5.21
C PRO A 98 5.94 -16.54 -5.80
N TRP A 99 5.81 -16.11 -7.05
CA TRP A 99 6.78 -15.23 -7.70
C TRP A 99 6.32 -13.76 -7.71
N LEU A 100 5.03 -13.52 -7.49
CA LEU A 100 4.44 -12.18 -7.42
C LEU A 100 3.16 -12.18 -6.59
N ILE A 101 2.94 -11.09 -5.85
CA ILE A 101 1.70 -10.82 -5.13
C ILE A 101 1.22 -9.42 -5.53
N LEU A 102 -0.02 -9.32 -5.99
CA LEU A 102 -0.70 -8.04 -6.26
C LEU A 102 -1.72 -7.76 -5.17
N ARG A 103 -1.78 -6.53 -4.68
CA ARG A 103 -2.82 -6.12 -3.73
C ARG A 103 -3.51 -4.84 -4.14
N ALA A 104 -4.84 -4.81 -4.03
CA ALA A 104 -5.61 -3.56 -4.05
C ALA A 104 -5.93 -3.15 -2.61
N ILE A 105 -5.69 -1.88 -2.27
CA ILE A 105 -5.81 -1.37 -0.90
C ILE A 105 -6.74 -0.16 -0.85
N ASP A 106 -8.00 -0.36 -0.43
CA ASP A 106 -9.03 0.67 -0.21
C ASP A 106 -9.12 1.75 -1.31
N SER A 107 -8.87 1.38 -2.57
CA SER A 107 -8.79 2.35 -3.68
C SER A 107 -7.75 3.46 -3.52
N THR A 108 -6.74 3.25 -2.67
CA THR A 108 -5.75 4.27 -2.32
C THR A 108 -4.39 3.99 -2.97
N TRP A 109 -4.03 2.72 -3.17
CA TRP A 109 -2.91 2.26 -3.99
C TRP A 109 -3.04 0.79 -4.36
N CYS A 110 -2.25 0.37 -5.34
CA CYS A 110 -1.99 -1.04 -5.63
C CYS A 110 -0.57 -1.40 -5.23
N GLU A 111 -0.37 -2.57 -4.61
CA GLU A 111 0.94 -3.12 -4.32
C GLU A 111 1.34 -4.17 -5.37
N VAL A 112 2.59 -4.12 -5.80
CA VAL A 112 3.26 -5.19 -6.54
C VAL A 112 4.43 -5.67 -5.68
N GLU A 113 4.32 -6.88 -5.17
CA GLU A 113 5.37 -7.53 -4.38
C GLU A 113 6.04 -8.62 -5.22
N THR A 114 7.33 -8.48 -5.52
CA THR A 114 8.11 -9.45 -6.31
C THR A 114 9.62 -9.22 -6.17
N ASP A 115 10.45 -10.24 -6.42
CA ASP A 115 11.90 -10.11 -6.57
C ASP A 115 12.33 -10.06 -8.06
N GLU A 116 11.36 -10.07 -8.99
CA GLU A 116 11.60 -10.06 -10.43
C GLU A 116 11.91 -8.64 -10.92
N GLU A 117 13.20 -8.32 -11.11
CA GLU A 117 13.63 -6.98 -11.52
C GLU A 117 12.99 -6.53 -12.84
N SER A 118 12.75 -7.46 -13.77
CA SER A 118 12.05 -7.15 -15.03
C SER A 118 10.64 -6.61 -14.82
N VAL A 119 9.92 -7.11 -13.81
CA VAL A 119 8.57 -6.65 -13.45
C VAL A 119 8.67 -5.31 -12.72
N LEU A 120 9.60 -5.17 -11.77
CA LEU A 120 9.81 -3.94 -11.03
C LEU A 120 10.14 -2.76 -11.97
N ASP A 121 11.04 -2.98 -12.92
CA ASP A 121 11.39 -2.00 -13.95
C ASP A 121 10.21 -1.63 -14.84
N GLN A 122 9.39 -2.60 -15.20
CA GLN A 122 8.23 -2.35 -16.06
C GLN A 122 7.18 -1.51 -15.32
N VAL A 123 6.89 -1.84 -14.06
CA VAL A 123 5.98 -1.05 -13.19
C VAL A 123 6.47 0.40 -13.09
N ARG A 124 7.76 0.62 -12.78
CA ARG A 124 8.36 1.97 -12.67
C ARG A 124 8.35 2.76 -13.97
N ARG A 125 8.36 2.08 -15.13
CA ARG A 125 8.27 2.73 -16.45
C ARG A 125 6.84 3.05 -16.87
N THR A 126 5.88 2.25 -16.39
CA THR A 126 4.47 2.38 -16.79
C THR A 126 3.71 3.40 -15.95
N PHE A 127 4.00 3.47 -14.64
CA PHE A 127 3.28 4.35 -13.72
C PHE A 127 4.17 5.51 -13.23
N ALA A 128 3.55 6.66 -12.98
CA ALA A 128 4.23 7.90 -12.63
C ALA A 128 4.52 8.02 -11.11
N ASP A 129 3.55 7.72 -10.25
CA ASP A 129 3.66 7.72 -8.79
C ASP A 129 3.83 6.29 -8.26
N VAL A 130 5.06 5.79 -8.39
CA VAL A 130 5.52 4.51 -7.84
C VAL A 130 6.44 4.75 -6.67
N ARG A 131 6.08 4.23 -5.50
CA ARG A 131 6.84 4.34 -4.25
C ARG A 131 7.40 2.98 -3.87
N ALA A 132 8.61 2.95 -3.34
CA ALA A 132 9.33 1.71 -3.01
C ALA A 132 10.04 1.84 -1.66
N GLY A 133 10.61 0.73 -1.19
CA GLY A 133 11.51 0.75 -0.03
C GLY A 133 10.83 1.15 1.27
N LEU A 134 11.56 1.89 2.11
CA LEU A 134 11.10 2.23 3.45
C LEU A 134 9.83 3.10 3.42
N LEU A 135 9.75 4.06 2.49
CA LEU A 135 8.58 4.94 2.36
C LEU A 135 7.29 4.15 2.14
N ALA A 136 7.32 3.19 1.21
CA ALA A 136 6.17 2.34 0.90
C ALA A 136 5.77 1.51 2.13
N ALA A 137 6.75 0.91 2.81
CA ALA A 137 6.50 0.12 4.03
C ALA A 137 5.86 0.98 5.14
N VAL A 138 6.36 2.19 5.38
CA VAL A 138 5.80 3.11 6.38
C VAL A 138 4.38 3.52 6.05
N ILE A 139 4.11 3.93 4.80
CA ILE A 139 2.76 4.30 4.36
C ILE A 139 1.79 3.12 4.55
N SER A 140 2.19 1.91 4.17
CA SER A 140 1.37 0.71 4.29
C SER A 140 1.00 0.44 5.75
N THR A 141 2.00 0.41 6.64
CA THR A 141 1.81 0.10 8.07
C THR A 141 0.98 1.17 8.79
N LEU A 142 1.20 2.44 8.51
CA LEU A 142 0.46 3.50 9.20
C LEU A 142 -0.98 3.62 8.72
N ARG A 143 -1.25 3.34 7.43
CA ARG A 143 -2.63 3.26 6.94
C ARG A 143 -3.36 2.04 7.45
N SER A 144 -2.71 0.88 7.57
CA SER A 144 -3.34 -0.31 8.16
C SER A 144 -3.75 -0.12 9.62
N ARG A 145 -3.21 0.92 10.27
CA ARG A 145 -3.44 1.28 11.67
C ARG A 145 -4.11 2.64 11.82
N ARG A 146 -4.66 3.17 10.72
CA ARG A 146 -5.27 4.50 10.68
C ARG A 146 -6.36 4.66 11.74
N ALA A 147 -7.28 3.70 11.85
CA ALA A 147 -8.37 3.77 12.82
C ALA A 147 -7.84 3.84 14.28
N ASP A 148 -6.79 3.08 14.59
CA ASP A 148 -6.14 3.10 15.90
C ASP A 148 -5.48 4.48 16.17
N LEU A 149 -4.83 5.06 15.15
CA LEU A 149 -4.19 6.37 15.23
C LEU A 149 -5.22 7.51 15.35
N GLU A 150 -6.30 7.46 14.57
CA GLU A 150 -7.42 8.41 14.65
C GLU A 150 -8.11 8.32 16.02
N GLY A 151 -8.31 7.12 16.56
CA GLY A 151 -8.83 6.89 17.91
C GLY A 151 -7.95 7.48 19.03
N ARG A 152 -6.66 7.71 18.74
CA ARG A 152 -5.71 8.39 19.63
C ARG A 152 -5.66 9.90 19.40
N GLY A 153 -6.45 10.43 18.47
CA GLY A 153 -6.54 11.86 18.16
C GLY A 153 -5.65 12.34 17.01
N VAL A 154 -4.98 11.44 16.28
CA VAL A 154 -4.22 11.80 15.08
C VAL A 154 -5.18 12.12 13.93
N VAL A 155 -5.21 13.38 13.49
CA VAL A 155 -6.10 13.86 12.41
C VAL A 155 -5.46 13.66 11.04
N SER A 156 -4.15 13.80 10.96
CA SER A 156 -3.40 13.52 9.74
C SER A 156 -1.98 13.09 10.06
N ALA A 157 -1.39 12.32 9.14
CA ALA A 157 0.00 11.89 9.23
C ALA A 157 0.68 11.99 7.87
N SER A 158 1.93 12.46 7.87
CA SER A 158 2.80 12.50 6.70
C SER A 158 4.20 12.03 7.05
N VAL A 159 4.84 11.31 6.14
CA VAL A 159 6.29 11.02 6.20
C VAL A 159 7.02 12.18 5.55
N PHE A 160 8.12 12.65 6.13
CA PHE A 160 9.00 13.64 5.51
C PHE A 160 10.47 13.19 5.60
N GLY A 161 11.40 14.10 5.32
CA GLY A 161 12.82 13.83 5.49
C GLY A 161 13.38 12.84 4.47
N SER A 162 14.46 12.14 4.84
CA SER A 162 15.17 11.26 3.91
C SER A 162 14.31 10.11 3.41
N THR A 163 13.42 9.58 4.26
CA THR A 163 12.50 8.50 3.89
C THR A 163 11.54 8.95 2.79
N ALA A 164 10.98 10.17 2.88
CA ALA A 164 10.11 10.71 1.84
C ALA A 164 10.82 10.98 0.51
N ARG A 165 12.13 11.26 0.55
CA ARG A 165 12.95 11.51 -0.64
C ARG A 165 13.61 10.26 -1.24
N GLY A 166 13.50 9.10 -0.58
CA GLY A 166 14.22 7.89 -0.99
C GLY A 166 15.74 7.99 -0.79
N GLU A 167 16.18 8.84 0.15
CA GLU A 167 17.58 9.11 0.48
C GLU A 167 17.97 8.51 1.85
N GLU A 168 17.12 7.65 2.41
CA GLU A 168 17.36 7.05 3.73
C GLU A 168 18.58 6.13 3.74
N ARG A 169 19.28 6.13 4.87
CA ARG A 169 20.34 5.17 5.16
C ARG A 169 19.83 4.05 6.08
N PRO A 170 20.53 2.91 6.17
CA PRO A 170 20.17 1.84 7.08
C PRO A 170 20.01 2.27 8.55
N ASP A 171 20.67 3.34 8.98
CA ASP A 171 20.62 3.89 10.34
C ASP A 171 19.69 5.12 10.53
N SER A 172 19.11 5.62 9.44
CA SER A 172 18.16 6.75 9.46
C SER A 172 16.95 6.49 10.36
N ASP A 173 16.47 7.53 11.02
CA ASP A 173 15.14 7.59 11.59
C ASP A 173 14.06 7.72 10.49
N ILE A 174 12.82 7.47 10.89
CA ILE A 174 11.62 7.76 10.10
C ILE A 174 11.02 9.04 10.65
N ASP A 175 11.11 10.11 9.88
CA ASP A 175 10.54 11.41 10.23
C ASP A 175 9.04 11.43 9.91
N ILE A 176 8.20 11.59 10.94
CA ILE A 176 6.75 11.63 10.81
C ILE A 176 6.22 12.94 11.38
N VAL A 177 5.42 13.65 10.60
CA VAL A 177 4.70 14.83 11.05
C VAL A 177 3.21 14.53 11.15
N VAL A 178 2.60 14.88 12.28
CA VAL A 178 1.18 14.68 12.55
C VAL A 178 0.46 15.99 12.84
N ASP A 179 -0.85 15.99 12.62
CA ASP A 179 -1.75 16.95 13.26
C ASP A 179 -2.59 16.22 14.31
N ILE A 180 -2.67 16.77 15.52
CA ILE A 180 -3.44 16.20 16.62
C ILE A 180 -4.70 17.04 16.81
N SER A 181 -5.84 16.36 16.97
CA SER A 181 -7.13 17.02 17.19
C SER A 181 -7.03 17.96 18.39
N PRO A 182 -7.47 19.23 18.26
CA PRO A 182 -7.47 20.18 19.38
C PRO A 182 -8.40 19.72 20.52
N ASP A 183 -9.38 18.87 20.21
CA ASP A 183 -10.33 18.30 21.18
C ASP A 183 -9.70 17.16 22.00
N VAL A 184 -8.61 16.57 21.50
CA VAL A 184 -7.82 15.57 22.22
C VAL A 184 -6.60 16.26 22.81
N ARG A 185 -6.65 16.55 24.11
CA ARG A 185 -5.45 16.99 24.84
C ARG A 185 -4.51 15.82 25.05
N ILE A 186 -3.67 15.54 24.06
CA ILE A 186 -2.52 14.66 24.25
C ILE A 186 -1.52 15.39 25.15
N LEU A 187 -1.35 14.90 26.38
CA LEU A 187 -0.26 15.33 27.26
C LEU A 187 1.09 14.90 26.65
N LEU A 188 2.19 15.54 27.04
CA LEU A 188 3.55 15.15 26.60
C LEU A 188 3.81 13.65 26.72
N THR A 189 3.28 13.01 27.76
CA THR A 189 3.35 11.57 27.97
C THR A 189 2.62 10.78 26.88
N GLY A 190 1.45 11.23 26.43
CA GLY A 190 0.72 10.59 25.34
C GLY A 190 1.42 10.72 23.99
N PHE A 191 2.11 11.84 23.75
CA PHE A 191 2.90 12.03 22.52
C PHE A 191 4.13 11.11 22.51
N ALA A 192 4.82 10.96 23.65
CA ALA A 192 5.92 10.02 23.79
C ALA A 192 5.47 8.56 23.64
N VAL A 193 4.30 8.20 24.17
CA VAL A 193 3.70 6.86 23.97
C VAL A 193 3.37 6.63 22.49
N LEU A 194 2.75 7.60 21.81
CA LEU A 194 2.47 7.50 20.37
C LEU A 194 3.76 7.29 19.57
N GLN A 195 4.82 8.04 19.86
CA GLN A 195 6.12 7.85 19.22
C GLN A 195 6.68 6.45 19.50
N ALA A 196 6.64 5.97 20.74
CA ALA A 196 7.12 4.64 21.10
C ALA A 196 6.36 3.54 20.35
N ASP A 197 5.04 3.64 20.28
CA ASP A 197 4.20 2.69 19.56
C ASP A 197 4.50 2.71 18.06
N LEU A 198 4.68 3.89 17.45
CA LEU A 198 5.09 4.01 16.05
C LEU A 198 6.45 3.34 15.80
N GLN A 199 7.40 3.49 16.72
CA GLN A 199 8.71 2.80 16.61
C GLN A 199 8.58 1.29 16.68
N GLU A 200 7.74 0.78 17.58
CA GLU A 200 7.47 -0.65 17.70
C GLU A 200 6.82 -1.18 16.42
N MET A 201 5.80 -0.47 15.91
CA MET A 201 5.08 -0.83 14.70
C MET A 201 5.96 -0.82 13.45
N LEU A 202 6.89 0.12 13.35
CA LEU A 202 7.77 0.29 12.18
C LEU A 202 9.11 -0.43 12.32
N GLY A 203 9.44 -0.95 13.51
CA GLY A 203 10.71 -1.62 13.80
C GLY A 203 11.95 -0.74 13.62
N ARG A 204 11.78 0.59 13.64
CA ARG A 204 12.85 1.59 13.41
C ARG A 204 12.60 2.81 14.29
N ARG A 205 13.66 3.57 14.57
CA ARG A 205 13.55 4.85 15.27
C ARG A 205 12.63 5.80 14.50
N VAL A 206 11.79 6.51 15.22
CA VAL A 206 10.82 7.47 14.68
C VAL A 206 11.10 8.80 15.35
N ASP A 207 11.28 9.85 14.53
CA ASP A 207 11.18 11.22 15.00
C ASP A 207 9.76 11.72 14.71
N LEU A 208 8.98 11.92 15.76
CA LEU A 208 7.58 12.33 15.65
C LEU A 208 7.48 13.81 16.00
N VAL A 209 6.92 14.59 15.08
CA VAL A 209 6.69 16.03 15.28
C VAL A 209 5.24 16.40 15.00
N GLU A 210 4.76 17.44 15.65
CA GLU A 210 3.42 18.00 15.39
C GLU A 210 3.55 19.23 14.48
N TRP A 211 2.67 19.38 13.48
CA TRP A 211 2.70 20.52 12.55
C TRP A 211 2.77 21.88 13.25
N ARG A 212 2.06 22.04 14.37
CA ARG A 212 2.04 23.30 15.15
C ARG A 212 3.31 23.57 15.96
N ASN A 213 4.12 22.54 16.21
CA ASN A 213 5.35 22.64 17.00
C ASN A 213 6.60 22.72 16.11
N LEU A 214 6.46 22.61 14.79
CA LEU A 214 7.56 22.77 13.84
C LEU A 214 8.09 24.20 13.85
N GLU A 215 9.42 24.33 13.84
CA GLU A 215 10.07 25.64 13.72
C GLU A 215 9.64 26.32 12.41
N PRO A 216 9.22 27.61 12.45
CA PRO A 216 8.70 28.30 11.26
C PRO A 216 9.65 28.29 10.05
N ARG A 217 10.97 28.20 10.29
CA ARG A 217 11.99 28.13 9.24
C ARG A 217 12.03 26.78 8.52
N LEU A 218 11.62 25.70 9.19
CA LEU A 218 11.59 24.35 8.63
C LEU A 218 10.29 24.06 7.88
N LEU A 219 9.21 24.78 8.21
CA LEU A 219 7.89 24.57 7.60
C LEU A 219 7.90 24.48 6.05
N PRO A 220 8.56 25.37 5.30
CA PRO A 220 8.56 25.28 3.84
C PRO A 220 9.23 24.01 3.31
N TRP A 221 10.30 23.56 3.97
CA TRP A 221 11.04 22.36 3.60
C TRP A 221 10.24 21.10 3.92
N VAL A 222 9.69 21.02 5.13
CA VAL A 222 8.86 19.87 5.55
C VAL A 222 7.63 19.76 4.66
N ARG A 223 6.93 20.88 4.38
CA ARG A 223 5.73 20.86 3.51
C ARG A 223 6.03 20.43 2.08
N ARG A 224 7.21 20.77 1.56
CA ARG A 224 7.60 20.43 0.19
C ARG A 224 7.83 18.92 0.05
N ASP A 225 8.49 18.32 1.03
CA ASP A 225 8.92 16.92 0.96
C ASP A 225 7.89 15.96 1.59
N ALA A 226 6.93 16.47 2.36
CA ALA A 226 5.96 15.64 3.08
C ALA A 226 5.08 14.83 2.13
N VAL A 227 5.15 13.51 2.27
CA VAL A 227 4.27 12.56 1.61
C VAL A 227 3.11 12.24 2.55
N ARG A 228 1.91 12.68 2.18
CA ARG A 228 0.70 12.45 2.99
C ARG A 228 0.34 10.96 3.03
N ILE A 229 0.04 10.49 4.24
CA ILE A 229 -0.45 9.15 4.52
C ILE A 229 -1.98 9.17 4.59
N PHE A 230 -2.57 9.88 5.54
CA PHE A 230 -4.03 10.10 5.62
C PHE A 230 -4.34 11.49 6.12
#